data_AF-A0A817JDB6-F1
#
_entry.id   AF-A0A817JDB6-F1
#
_cell.length_a   1.000
_cell.length_b   1.000
_cell.length_c   1.000
_cell.angle_alpha   90.00
_cell.angle_beta   90.00
_cell.angle_gamma   90.00
#
_symmetry.space_group_name_H-M   'P 1'
#
loop_
_entity.id
_entity.type
_entity.pdbx_description
1 polymer ?
#
loop_
_entity_poly.entity_id
_entity_poly.type
_entity_poly.pdbx_seq_one_letter_code
_entity_poly.pdbx_strand_id
1 'polypeptide(L)'
;MVTLLLIILYCLVLIDGKHFNGGTIRWEPVNPYVNSSTVPITIIQTYSWAYPTISCATNVPISTTGRSNANTNLTCTADCSTDGGYSNTPVNILTDCISTSSSLGMMTSERSVNITLLADAHFYLSYMGSAWVGLNYPIQSGLQ
;
A
#
# COMPACT_ATOMS: atom_id res chain seq x y z
N MET A 1 -1.85 35.13 21.34
CA MET A 1 -1.65 34.98 19.88
C MET A 1 -0.56 33.97 19.54
N VAL A 2 0.66 34.11 20.07
CA VAL A 2 1.79 33.19 19.80
C VAL A 2 1.49 31.73 20.21
N THR A 3 0.83 31.51 21.34
CA THR A 3 0.47 30.15 21.82
C THR A 3 -0.54 29.45 20.91
N LEU A 4 -1.50 30.20 20.35
CA LEU A 4 -2.48 29.67 19.40
C LEU A 4 -1.81 29.29 18.07
N LEU A 5 -0.87 30.11 17.60
CA LEU A 5 -0.05 29.82 16.42
C LEU A 5 0.79 28.54 16.62
N LEU A 6 1.40 28.36 17.79
CA LEU A 6 2.17 27.15 18.12
C LEU A 6 1.30 25.88 18.17
N ILE A 7 0.08 25.99 18.72
CA ILE A 7 -0.89 24.87 18.73
C ILE A 7 -1.33 24.53 17.29
N ILE A 8 -1.63 25.53 16.46
CA ILE A 8 -2.00 25.32 15.05
C ILE A 8 -0.84 24.66 14.28
N LEU A 9 0.39 25.14 14.45
CA LEU A 9 1.57 24.54 13.83
C LEU A 9 1.82 23.10 14.30
N TYR A 10 1.55 22.79 15.57
CA TYR A 10 1.64 21.44 16.10
C TYR A 10 0.54 20.52 15.53
N CYS A 11 -0.68 21.01 15.37
CA CYS A 11 -1.77 20.26 14.75
C CYS A 11 -1.55 19.96 13.26
N LEU A 12 -0.81 20.80 12.53
CA LEU A 12 -0.45 20.53 11.13
C LEU A 12 0.49 19.30 10.98
N VAL A 13 1.21 18.90 12.03
CA VAL A 13 2.09 17.72 12.01
C VAL A 13 1.31 16.42 12.25
N LEU A 14 0.04 16.50 12.68
CA LEU A 14 -0.81 15.35 12.99
C LEU A 14 -1.70 14.89 11.83
N ILE A 15 -1.53 15.49 10.64
CA ILE A 15 -2.30 15.11 9.46
C ILE A 15 -1.52 14.05 8.69
N ASP A 16 -1.92 12.79 8.87
CA ASP A 16 -1.53 11.70 7.99
C ASP A 16 -2.51 11.63 6.81
N GLY A 17 -2.07 12.04 5.62
CA GLY A 17 -2.82 11.95 4.38
C GLY A 17 -1.89 11.57 3.25
N LYS A 18 -2.27 10.60 2.42
CA LYS A 18 -1.36 10.03 1.43
C LYS A 18 -1.93 9.87 0.04
N HIS A 19 -1.10 10.23 -0.95
CA HIS A 19 -1.31 9.92 -2.35
C HIS A 19 -0.84 8.48 -2.61
N PHE A 20 -1.78 7.64 -3.05
CA PHE A 20 -1.48 6.32 -3.57
C PHE A 20 -0.87 6.50 -4.96
N ASN A 21 0.31 5.91 -5.25
CA ASN A 21 1.08 6.10 -6.50
C ASN A 21 0.41 5.49 -7.75
N GLY A 22 -0.92 5.40 -7.77
CA GLY A 22 -1.68 4.69 -8.78
C GLY A 22 -1.74 3.20 -8.46
N GLY A 23 -2.96 2.68 -8.37
CA GLY A 23 -3.20 1.26 -8.15
C GLY A 23 -4.60 0.98 -7.62
N THR A 24 -4.81 -0.26 -7.19
CA THR A 24 -6.01 -0.70 -6.47
C THR A 24 -5.65 -1.72 -5.40
N ILE A 25 -6.41 -1.73 -4.32
CA ILE A 25 -6.44 -2.82 -3.34
C ILE A 25 -7.89 -3.28 -3.33
N ARG A 26 -8.11 -4.55 -3.66
CA ARG A 26 -9.43 -5.19 -3.60
C ARG A 26 -9.31 -6.50 -2.85
N TRP A 27 -10.43 -7.03 -2.40
CA TRP A 27 -10.48 -8.31 -1.74
C TRP A 27 -11.70 -9.09 -2.18
N GLU A 28 -11.61 -10.42 -2.09
CA GLU A 28 -12.72 -11.33 -2.35
C GLU A 28 -12.60 -12.57 -1.45
N PRO A 29 -13.72 -13.15 -0.99
CA PRO A 29 -13.67 -14.41 -0.26
C PRO A 29 -13.18 -15.53 -1.19
N VAL A 30 -12.29 -16.40 -0.69
CA VAL A 30 -11.79 -17.56 -1.47
C VAL A 30 -12.94 -18.52 -1.80
N ASN A 31 -13.88 -18.69 -0.86
CA ASN A 31 -15.13 -19.39 -1.08
C ASN A 31 -16.27 -18.61 -0.41
N PRO A 32 -17.20 -18.03 -1.18
CA PRO A 32 -18.28 -17.20 -0.65
C PRO A 32 -19.34 -17.98 0.14
N TYR A 33 -19.30 -19.32 0.13
CA TYR A 33 -20.27 -20.19 0.82
C TYR A 33 -19.75 -20.76 2.14
N VAL A 34 -18.54 -20.38 2.58
CA VAL A 34 -17.97 -20.85 3.85
C VAL A 34 -18.69 -20.17 5.02
N ASN A 35 -19.33 -20.98 5.87
CA ASN A 35 -20.00 -20.55 7.11
C ASN A 35 -19.20 -20.92 8.35
N SER A 36 -17.87 -20.75 8.30
CA SER A 36 -16.97 -21.01 9.42
C SER A 36 -16.78 -19.75 10.27
N SER A 37 -16.32 -19.92 11.52
CA SER A 37 -15.88 -18.81 12.37
C SER A 37 -14.66 -18.06 11.82
N THR A 38 -13.99 -18.63 10.82
CA THR A 38 -12.88 -18.01 10.08
C THR A 38 -13.15 -18.05 8.59
N VAL A 39 -12.94 -16.92 7.91
CA VAL A 39 -13.17 -16.75 6.48
C VAL A 39 -11.83 -16.49 5.77
N PRO A 40 -11.41 -17.37 4.85
CA PRO A 40 -10.27 -17.09 3.99
C PRO A 40 -10.65 -16.09 2.90
N ILE A 41 -9.88 -15.01 2.78
CA ILE A 41 -10.01 -14.00 1.73
C ILE A 41 -8.73 -13.88 0.92
N THR A 42 -8.86 -13.49 -0.34
CA THR A 42 -7.76 -13.10 -1.21
C THR A 42 -7.70 -11.57 -1.25
N ILE A 43 -6.58 -10.99 -0.82
CA ILE A 43 -6.27 -9.58 -1.05
C ILE A 43 -5.50 -9.48 -2.37
N ILE A 44 -5.94 -8.59 -3.26
CA ILE A 44 -5.37 -8.38 -4.59
C ILE A 44 -4.92 -6.93 -4.70
N GLN A 45 -3.64 -6.76 -4.99
CA GLN A 45 -2.97 -5.46 -5.10
C GLN A 45 -2.48 -5.28 -6.51
N THR A 46 -2.91 -4.21 -7.19
CA THR A 46 -2.39 -3.82 -8.51
C THR A 46 -1.78 -2.43 -8.39
N TYR A 47 -0.58 -2.22 -8.93
CA TYR A 47 0.11 -0.93 -8.90
C TYR A 47 0.59 -0.51 -10.28
N SER A 48 0.65 0.80 -10.50
CA SER A 48 1.26 1.39 -11.70
C SER A 48 2.56 2.10 -11.33
N TRP A 49 3.60 1.92 -12.15
CA TRP A 49 4.93 2.45 -11.93
C TRP A 49 5.47 3.15 -13.16
N ALA A 50 6.36 4.13 -12.96
CA ALA A 50 7.10 4.76 -14.03
C ALA A 50 8.19 3.80 -14.56
N TYR A 51 8.13 3.45 -15.84
CA TYR A 51 9.09 2.59 -16.53
C TYR A 51 10.01 3.44 -17.43
N PRO A 52 11.33 3.19 -17.47
CA PRO A 52 12.10 2.13 -16.80
C PRO A 52 12.65 2.50 -15.42
N THR A 53 12.21 3.62 -14.82
CA THR A 53 12.69 4.08 -13.50
C THR A 53 12.51 3.03 -12.40
N ILE A 54 11.38 2.32 -12.43
CA ILE A 54 11.14 1.12 -11.64
C ILE A 54 11.47 -0.08 -12.51
N SER A 55 12.23 -1.02 -11.96
CA SER A 55 12.60 -2.25 -12.63
C SER A 55 11.42 -3.21 -12.64
N CYS A 56 11.05 -3.71 -13.83
CA CYS A 56 10.07 -4.78 -13.96
C CYS A 56 10.71 -6.10 -13.54
N ALA A 57 10.34 -6.60 -12.36
CA ALA A 57 10.84 -7.83 -11.78
C ALA A 57 9.81 -8.41 -10.80
N THR A 58 10.16 -9.47 -10.08
CA THR A 58 9.41 -9.88 -8.89
C THR A 58 9.71 -8.95 -7.71
N ASN A 59 8.83 -8.91 -6.72
CA ASN A 59 8.96 -8.07 -5.52
C ASN A 59 9.22 -6.58 -5.81
N VAL A 60 8.44 -5.98 -6.70
CA VAL A 60 8.44 -4.53 -6.94
C VAL A 60 7.86 -3.80 -5.72
N PRO A 61 8.45 -2.69 -5.24
CA PRO A 61 9.57 -1.94 -5.85
C PRO A 61 10.97 -2.29 -5.31
N ILE A 62 11.12 -3.24 -4.39
CA ILE A 62 12.43 -3.50 -3.74
C ILE A 62 13.48 -4.09 -4.68
N SER A 63 13.04 -4.72 -5.76
CA SER A 63 13.92 -5.22 -6.83
C SER A 63 14.53 -4.11 -7.69
N THR A 64 14.08 -2.86 -7.55
CA THR A 64 14.71 -1.70 -8.19
C THR A 64 15.93 -1.26 -7.38
N THR A 65 17.06 -1.06 -8.06
CA THR A 65 18.30 -0.57 -7.44
C THR A 65 18.06 0.71 -6.63
N GLY A 66 18.58 0.75 -5.39
CA GLY A 66 18.39 1.88 -4.48
C GLY A 66 17.07 1.88 -3.70
N ARG A 67 16.23 0.85 -3.84
CA ARG A 67 14.90 0.78 -3.20
C ARG A 67 14.69 -0.44 -2.29
N SER A 68 15.76 -1.10 -1.83
CA SER A 68 15.67 -2.30 -0.99
C SER A 68 14.81 -2.13 0.27
N ASN A 69 14.72 -0.92 0.81
CA ASN A 69 13.92 -0.58 2.00
C ASN A 69 12.52 -0.04 1.67
N ALA A 70 12.08 -0.13 0.42
CA ALA A 70 10.79 0.41 -0.01
C ALA A 70 9.60 -0.56 0.21
N ASN A 71 9.79 -1.61 1.03
CA ASN A 71 8.71 -2.48 1.45
C ASN A 71 8.03 -1.94 2.71
N THR A 72 6.72 -2.12 2.81
CA THR A 72 5.93 -1.86 4.02
C THR A 72 4.68 -2.72 4.00
N ASN A 73 3.94 -2.72 5.10
CA ASN A 73 2.67 -3.38 5.22
C ASN A 73 1.51 -2.45 4.85
N LEU A 74 0.46 -3.05 4.28
CA LEU A 74 -0.85 -2.42 4.26
C LEU A 74 -1.32 -2.24 5.71
N THR A 75 -1.95 -1.09 5.96
CA THR A 75 -2.33 -0.64 7.30
C THR A 75 -3.83 -0.48 7.37
N CYS A 76 -4.41 -0.91 8.49
CA CYS A 76 -5.80 -0.62 8.76
C CYS A 76 -5.98 0.88 9.07
N THR A 77 -6.93 1.52 8.40
CA THR A 77 -7.20 2.97 8.55
C THR A 77 -8.51 3.31 9.24
N ALA A 78 -9.46 2.37 9.27
CA ALA A 78 -10.72 2.55 9.96
C ALA A 78 -11.28 1.20 10.44
N ASP A 79 -12.03 1.24 11.54
CA ASP A 79 -12.63 0.08 12.22
C ASP A 79 -11.64 -1.03 12.59
N CYS A 80 -10.41 -0.64 12.98
CA CYS A 80 -9.31 -1.57 13.22
C CYS A 80 -9.50 -2.46 14.46
N SER A 81 -10.41 -2.11 15.38
CA SER A 81 -10.77 -2.98 16.50
C SER A 81 -11.52 -4.24 16.07
N THR A 82 -12.07 -4.25 14.85
CA THR A 82 -12.87 -5.34 14.27
C THR A 82 -12.17 -5.95 13.05
N ASP A 83 -10.84 -5.89 13.00
CA ASP A 83 -10.04 -6.32 11.85
C ASP A 83 -9.95 -7.85 11.64
N GLY A 84 -10.65 -8.63 12.46
CA GLY A 84 -10.68 -10.09 12.36
C GLY A 84 -9.32 -10.76 12.57
N GLY A 85 -8.35 -10.09 13.18
CA GLY A 85 -6.99 -10.59 13.39
C GLY A 85 -5.98 -10.16 12.33
N TYR A 86 -6.36 -9.31 11.37
CA TYR A 86 -5.46 -8.80 10.33
C TYR A 86 -4.14 -8.24 10.88
N SER A 87 -4.20 -7.50 12.00
CA SER A 87 -3.04 -6.88 12.64
C SER A 87 -1.95 -7.88 13.07
N ASN A 88 -2.29 -9.17 13.21
CA ASN A 88 -1.31 -10.22 13.54
C ASN A 88 -0.58 -10.77 12.29
N THR A 89 -1.19 -10.65 11.11
CA THR A 89 -0.66 -11.18 9.85
C THR A 89 -0.83 -10.15 8.72
N PRO A 90 -0.21 -8.98 8.83
CA PRO A 90 -0.37 -7.93 7.84
C PRO A 90 0.26 -8.31 6.50
N VAL A 91 -0.39 -7.89 5.41
CA VAL A 91 0.07 -8.13 4.04
C VAL A 91 0.97 -6.97 3.60
N ASN A 92 2.09 -7.29 2.97
CA ASN A 92 3.04 -6.29 2.46
C ASN A 92 2.65 -5.74 1.09
N ILE A 93 3.30 -4.65 0.68
CA ILE A 93 3.01 -3.96 -0.58
C ILE A 93 3.73 -4.55 -1.79
N LEU A 94 4.49 -5.64 -1.61
CA LEU A 94 5.28 -6.19 -2.70
C LEU A 94 4.38 -6.85 -3.72
N THR A 95 4.64 -6.57 -4.99
CA THR A 95 3.93 -7.14 -6.13
C THR A 95 4.92 -7.66 -7.16
N ASP A 96 4.43 -8.35 -8.18
CA ASP A 96 5.26 -8.86 -9.26
C ASP A 96 4.88 -8.16 -10.56
N CYS A 97 5.87 -7.78 -11.37
CA CYS A 97 5.63 -7.12 -12.64
C CYS A 97 4.79 -8.01 -13.57
N ILE A 98 3.71 -7.46 -14.12
CA ILE A 98 2.80 -8.15 -15.05
C ILE A 98 3.03 -7.66 -16.48
N SER A 99 3.21 -6.36 -16.67
CA SER A 99 3.39 -5.77 -17.99
C SER A 99 4.16 -4.45 -17.96
N THR A 100 4.79 -4.13 -19.09
CA THR A 100 5.48 -2.85 -19.34
C THR A 100 5.04 -2.28 -20.68
N SER A 101 4.92 -0.96 -20.74
CA SER A 101 4.71 -0.20 -21.97
C SER A 101 5.77 0.89 -22.06
N SER A 102 6.76 0.70 -22.93
CA SER A 102 7.82 1.67 -23.16
C SER A 102 7.31 2.96 -23.82
N SER A 103 6.30 2.86 -24.69
CA SER A 103 5.69 4.03 -25.35
C SER A 103 4.94 4.93 -24.38
N LEU A 104 4.37 4.36 -23.31
CA LEU A 104 3.69 5.12 -22.26
C LEU A 104 4.61 5.44 -21.07
N GLY A 105 5.81 4.88 -21.01
CA GLY A 105 6.69 5.00 -19.85
C GLY A 105 6.08 4.39 -18.58
N MET A 106 5.27 3.33 -18.73
CA MET A 106 4.47 2.75 -17.64
C MET A 106 4.73 1.25 -17.47
N MET A 107 4.60 0.78 -16.23
CA MET A 107 4.58 -0.63 -15.85
C MET A 107 3.40 -0.89 -14.93
N THR A 108 2.80 -2.07 -15.04
CA THR A 108 1.82 -2.57 -14.08
C THR A 108 2.37 -3.79 -13.35
N SER A 109 2.22 -3.82 -12.03
CA SER A 109 2.53 -4.98 -11.20
C SER A 109 1.31 -5.42 -10.39
N GLU A 110 1.23 -6.69 -10.06
CA GLU A 110 0.12 -7.27 -9.30
C GLU A 110 0.58 -8.39 -8.36
N ARG A 111 -0.15 -8.59 -7.27
CA ARG A 111 -0.04 -9.79 -6.43
C ARG A 111 -1.35 -10.07 -5.70
N SER A 112 -1.62 -11.37 -5.52
CA SER A 112 -2.72 -11.88 -4.73
C SER A 112 -2.19 -12.65 -3.53
N VAL A 113 -2.70 -12.36 -2.34
CA VAL A 113 -2.29 -13.01 -1.08
C VAL A 113 -3.53 -13.48 -0.32
N ASN A 114 -3.53 -14.76 0.07
CA ASN A 114 -4.60 -15.31 0.89
C ASN A 114 -4.30 -15.05 2.36
N ILE A 115 -5.28 -14.52 3.07
CA ILE A 115 -5.26 -14.40 4.53
C ILE A 115 -6.54 -15.01 5.12
N THR A 116 -6.52 -15.32 6.41
CA THR A 116 -7.69 -15.82 7.12
C THR A 116 -8.05 -14.83 8.21
N LEU A 117 -9.32 -14.41 8.22
CA LEU A 117 -9.86 -13.48 9.19
C LEU A 117 -10.96 -14.17 10.00
N LEU A 118 -11.25 -13.66 11.19
CA LEU A 118 -12.47 -14.03 11.91
C LEU A 118 -13.71 -13.60 11.12
N ALA A 119 -14.80 -14.36 11.26
CA ALA A 119 -16.09 -13.97 10.73
C ALA A 119 -16.53 -12.59 11.28
N ASP A 120 -17.38 -11.90 10.52
CA ASP A 120 -17.90 -10.56 10.85
C ASP A 120 -16.85 -9.44 10.98
N ALA A 121 -15.63 -9.66 10.50
CA ALA A 121 -14.60 -8.63 10.44
C ALA A 121 -15.04 -7.45 9.56
N HIS A 122 -14.84 -6.23 10.05
CA HIS A 122 -15.12 -4.99 9.35
C HIS A 122 -13.99 -4.01 9.60
N PHE A 123 -13.25 -3.67 8.55
CA PHE A 123 -12.11 -2.76 8.62
C PHE A 123 -11.76 -2.25 7.23
N TYR A 124 -11.04 -1.14 7.20
CA TYR A 124 -10.57 -0.53 5.97
C TYR A 124 -9.07 -0.70 5.85
N LEU A 125 -8.63 -1.25 4.71
CA LEU A 125 -7.23 -1.51 4.45
C LEU A 125 -6.70 -0.55 3.39
N SER A 126 -5.53 0.04 3.65
CA SER A 126 -4.89 0.94 2.69
C SER A 126 -3.36 0.89 2.78
N TYR A 127 -2.69 1.51 1.82
CA TYR A 127 -1.27 1.82 1.93
C TYR A 127 -1.06 3.15 2.65
N MET A 128 -0.25 3.16 3.71
CA MET A 128 0.07 4.35 4.50
C MET A 128 1.57 4.68 4.52
N GLY A 129 1.90 5.93 4.81
CA GLY A 129 3.23 6.37 5.28
C GLY A 129 3.32 7.90 5.28
N SER A 130 4.47 8.51 4.94
CA SER A 130 4.67 9.98 4.94
C SER A 130 3.66 10.88 4.20
N ALA A 131 3.12 11.87 4.92
CA ALA A 131 2.17 12.88 4.39
C ALA A 131 2.67 13.63 3.14
N TRP A 132 3.99 13.78 3.01
CA TRP A 132 4.65 14.39 1.86
C TRP A 132 5.43 13.35 1.07
N VAL A 133 5.26 13.38 -0.24
CA VAL A 133 6.12 12.68 -1.19
C VAL A 133 7.19 13.69 -1.63
N GLY A 134 8.47 13.32 -1.55
CA GLY A 134 9.54 14.18 -2.05
C GLY A 134 9.32 14.48 -3.53
N LEU A 135 9.59 15.72 -3.97
CA LEU A 135 9.38 16.15 -5.37
C LEU A 135 10.06 15.23 -6.39
N ASN A 136 11.16 14.60 -6.00
CA ASN A 136 11.93 13.69 -6.83
C ASN A 136 11.48 12.23 -6.70
N TYR A 137 10.27 11.92 -6.24
CA TYR A 137 9.81 10.54 -6.08
C TYR A 137 9.22 9.96 -7.38
N PRO A 138 9.58 8.73 -7.79
CA PRO A 138 10.60 7.86 -7.19
C PRO A 138 12.01 8.46 -7.32
N ILE A 139 12.83 8.42 -6.25
CA ILE A 139 14.13 9.13 -6.16
C ILE A 139 14.94 8.95 -7.46
N GLN A 140 15.05 10.03 -8.23
CA GLN A 140 15.93 10.12 -9.39
C GLN A 140 17.20 10.89 -8.98
N SER A 141 18.37 10.28 -9.23
CA SER A 141 19.65 10.98 -9.06
C SER A 141 19.81 12.05 -10.16
N GLY A 142 20.26 13.26 -9.81
CA GLY A 142 20.55 14.33 -10.77
C GLY A 142 19.39 15.28 -11.10
N LEU A 143 18.27 15.21 -10.36
CA LEU A 143 17.17 16.21 -10.39
C LEU A 143 17.18 17.07 -9.12
N GLN A 144 18.37 17.33 -8.58
CA GLN A 144 18.60 18.27 -7.48
C GLN A 144 18.75 19.68 -8.05
#